data_AF-A0A918P1X3-F1
#
_entry.id   AF-A0A918P1X3-F1
#
_cell.length_a   1.000
_cell.length_b   1.000
_cell.length_c   1.000
_cell.angle_alpha   90.00
_cell.angle_beta   90.00
_cell.angle_gamma   90.00
#
_symmetry.space_group_name_H-M   'P 1'
#
loop_
_entity.id
_entity.type
_entity.pdbx_description
1 polymer ?
#
loop_
_entity_poly.entity_id
_entity_poly.type
_entity_poly.pdbx_seq_one_letter_code
_entity_poly.pdbx_strand_id
1 'polypeptide(L)' 'MTRQDRSDGSVRYQVTVDLKGDASVVARTYRCPQPGLRVAHAPYPEPEQPGNTAAPSRS' A
#
# COMPACT_ATOMS: atom_id res chain seq x y z
N MET A 1 1.29 -2.84 -8.41
CA MET A 1 1.10 -3.24 -6.99
C MET A 1 -0.29 -3.83 -6.85
N THR A 2 -0.42 -4.94 -6.11
CA THR A 2 -1.72 -5.61 -5.91
C THR A 2 -2.00 -5.73 -4.41
N ARG A 3 -3.13 -5.19 -3.95
CA ARG A 3 -3.61 -5.27 -2.56
C ARG A 3 -4.70 -6.33 -2.46
N GLN A 4 -4.66 -7.15 -1.42
CA GLN A 4 -5.65 -8.19 -1.17
C GLN A 4 -6.10 -8.15 0.29
N ASP A 5 -7.35 -7.76 0.52
CA ASP A 5 -8.01 -7.93 1.82
C ASP A 5 -8.35 -9.41 2.04
N ARG A 6 -8.10 -9.90 3.24
CA ARG A 6 -8.43 -11.26 3.66
C ARG A 6 -9.49 -11.22 4.76
N SER A 7 -10.30 -12.28 4.82
CA SER A 7 -11.36 -12.41 5.81
C SER A 7 -10.86 -12.53 7.26
N ASP A 8 -9.58 -12.83 7.46
CA ASP A 8 -8.91 -12.84 8.77
C ASP A 8 -8.52 -11.44 9.26
N GLY A 9 -8.92 -10.38 8.54
CA GLY A 9 -8.57 -8.99 8.83
C GLY A 9 -7.16 -8.61 8.43
N SER A 10 -6.39 -9.52 7.82
CA SER A 10 -5.06 -9.20 7.30
C SER A 10 -5.11 -8.68 5.86
N VAL A 11 -4.16 -7.82 5.52
CA VAL A 11 -3.97 -7.30 4.16
C VAL A 11 -2.66 -7.85 3.61
N ARG A 12 -2.67 -8.34 2.36
CA ARG A 12 -1.44 -8.71 1.64
C ARG A 12 -1.16 -7.71 0.53
N TYR A 13 0.08 -7.23 0.49
CA TYR A 13 0.59 -6.33 -0.53
C TYR A 13 1.63 -7.04 -1.39
N GLN A 14 1.41 -7.12 -2.69
CA GLN A 14 2.39 -7.62 -3.64
C GLN A 14 3.07 -6.45 -4.35
N VAL A 15 4.39 -6.41 -4.23
CA VAL A 15 5.26 -5.42 -4.85
C VAL A 15 6.30 -6.13 -5.69
N THR A 16 6.64 -5.53 -6.82
CA THR A 16 7.70 -6.01 -7.71
C THR A 16 8.92 -5.14 -7.43
N VAL A 17 10.03 -5.74 -7.01
CA VAL A 17 11.24 -5.03 -6.57
C VAL A 17 12.47 -5.64 -7.23
N ASP A 18 13.38 -4.80 -7.69
CA ASP A 18 14.76 -5.21 -7.97
C ASP A 18 15.55 -5.09 -6.66
N LEU A 19 16.10 -6.21 -6.19
CA LEU A 19 16.84 -6.28 -4.93
C LEU A 19 18.36 -6.25 -5.14
N LYS A 20 18.83 -6.44 -6.37
CA LYS A 20 20.24 -6.61 -6.69
C LYS A 20 20.79 -5.45 -7.51
N GLY A 21 19.93 -4.62 -8.07
CA GLY A 21 20.31 -3.55 -8.99
C GLY A 21 20.72 -4.08 -10.37
N ASP A 22 20.37 -5.33 -10.68
CA ASP A 22 20.68 -6.00 -11.94
C ASP A 22 19.49 -5.99 -12.92
N ALA A 23 18.48 -5.16 -12.64
CA ALA A 23 17.19 -5.07 -13.34
C ALA A 23 16.34 -6.35 -13.29
N SER A 24 16.74 -7.36 -12.50
CA SER A 24 15.94 -8.56 -12.28
C SER A 24 14.90 -8.29 -11.20
N VAL A 25 13.65 -8.17 -11.63
CA VAL A 25 12.54 -7.90 -10.71
C VAL A 25 11.97 -9.18 -10.11
N VAL A 26 11.75 -9.18 -8.80
CA VAL A 26 11.08 -10.28 -8.08
C VAL A 26 9.80 -9.79 -7.42
N ALA A 27 8.78 -10.63 -7.40
CA ALA A 27 7.56 -10.37 -6.63
C ALA A 27 7.81 -10.65 -5.14
N ARG A 28 7.50 -9.68 -4.28
CA ARG A 28 7.52 -9.80 -2.83
C ARG A 28 6.13 -9.55 -2.27
N THR A 29 5.73 -10.40 -1.32
CA THR A 29 4.44 -10.30 -0.64
C THR A 29 4.66 -9.95 0.82
N TYR A 30 4.08 -8.84 1.26
CA TYR A 30 4.08 -8.40 2.66
C TYR A 30 2.68 -8.57 3.27
N ARG A 31 2.61 -9.07 4.50
CA ARG A 31 1.36 -9.19 5.28
C ARG A 31 1.29 -8.06 6.32
N CYS A 32 0.12 -7.43 6.45
CA CYS A 32 -0.20 -6.47 7.50
C CYS A 32 -1.44 -6.96 8.28
N PRO A 33 -1.46 -6.92 9.63
CA PRO A 33 -0.33 -6.60 10.49
C PRO A 33 0.78 -7.66 10.36
N GLN A 34 2.05 -7.23 10.51
CA GLN A 34 3.20 -8.13 10.45
C GLN A 34 3.26 -8.99 11.74
N PRO A 35 3.25 -10.33 11.63
CA PRO A 35 3.37 -11.20 12.81
C PRO A 35 4.70 -10.95 13.54
N GLY A 36 4.63 -10.73 14.86
CA GLY A 36 5.83 -10.55 15.71
C GLY A 36 6.40 -9.13 15.74
N LEU A 37 5.91 -8.20 14.92
CA LEU A 37 6.21 -6.78 15.06
C LEU A 37 5.27 -6.22 16.13
N ARG A 38 5.79 -5.76 17.27
CA ARG A 38 4.97 -5.00 18.24
C ARG A 38 4.44 -3.78 17.51
N VAL A 39 3.11 -3.60 17.47
CA VAL A 39 2.45 -2.48 16.80
C VAL A 39 2.95 -1.19 17.42
N ALA A 40 3.93 -0.54 16.77
CA ALA A 40 4.55 0.68 17.27
C ALA A 40 3.88 1.94 16.71
N HIS A 41 2.98 1.84 15.74
CA HIS A 41 2.41 3.02 15.10
C HIS A 41 0.89 2.93 14.92
N ALA A 42 0.24 3.98 15.43
CA ALA A 42 -1.13 4.38 15.19
C ALA A 42 -1.55 4.27 13.71
N PRO A 43 -2.86 4.19 13.41
CA PRO A 43 -3.34 4.04 12.04
C PRO A 43 -2.71 5.12 11.14
N TYR A 44 -2.17 4.66 10.01
CA TYR A 44 -1.78 5.53 8.91
C TYR A 44 -3.02 6.37 8.55
N PRO A 45 -2.94 7.71 8.47
CA PRO A 45 -4.05 8.48 7.94
C PRO A 45 -4.35 7.94 6.54
N GLU A 46 -5.63 7.65 6.29
CA GLU A 46 -6.11 7.25 4.99
C GLU A 46 -5.65 8.31 3.98
N PRO A 47 -5.00 7.94 2.85
CA PRO A 47 -4.64 8.93 1.86
C PRO A 47 -5.93 9.60 1.40
N GLU A 48 -6.09 10.88 1.74
CA GLU A 48 -7.21 11.67 1.27
C GLU A 48 -7.23 11.55 -0.25
N GLN A 49 -8.30 10.93 -0.75
CA GLN A 49 -8.57 10.85 -2.17
C GLN A 49 -8.54 12.30 -2.67
N PRO A 50 -7.70 12.67 -3.65
CA PRO A 50 -7.62 14.04 -4.09
C PRO A 50 -9.02 14.47 -4.50
N GLY A 51 -9.53 15.46 -3.77
CA GLY A 51 -10.82 16.05 -4.02
C GLY A 51 -10.91 16.38 -5.49
N ASN A 52 -12.00 15.94 -6.10
CA ASN A 52 -12.55 16.48 -7.33
C ASN A 52 -12.85 17.98 -7.11
N THR A 53 -11.81 18.80 -7.02
CA THR A 53 -11.93 20.24 -7.17
C THR A 53 -12.40 20.48 -8.60
N ALA A 54 -13.70 20.67 -8.74
CA ALA A 54 -14.30 21.28 -9.90
C ALA A 54 -13.49 22.54 -10.23
N ALA A 55 -12.92 22.57 -11.43
CA ALA A 55 -12.31 23.78 -11.97
C ALA A 55 -13.36 24.92 -11.89
N PRO A 56 -13.00 26.13 -11.44
CA PRO A 56 -13.93 27.25 -11.49
C PRO A 56 -14.24 27.55 -12.96
N SER A 57 -15.54 27.48 -13.32
CA SER A 57 -16.07 28.01 -14.58
C SER A 57 -15.58 29.45 -14.75
N ARG A 58 -14.80 29.69 -15.80
CA ARG A 58 -14.60 31.04 -16.31
C ARG A 58 -15.81 31.37 -17.20
N SER A 59 -16.60 32.35 -16.76
CA SER A 59 -17.57 33.08 -17.59
C SER A 59 -16.87 34.01 -18.56
#